data_AF-A0A538J043-F1
#
_entry.id   AF-A0A538J043-F1
#
_cell.length_a   1.000
_cell.length_b   1.000
_cell.length_c   1.000
_cell.angle_alpha   90.00
_cell.angle_beta   90.00
_cell.angle_gamma   90.00
#
_symmetry.space_group_name_H-M   'P 1'
#
loop_
_entity.id
_entity.type
_entity.pdbx_description
1 polymer ?
#
loop_
_entity_poly.entity_id
_entity_poly.type
_entity_poly.pdbx_seq_one_letter_code
_entity_poly.pdbx_strand_id
1 'polypeptide(L)'
;MEASAPIRAGGETKELRLAVVCYGGSSLAVYMHGVTKEIHRLVRGSALLESSAGHGAEAGTASERVYGRLLQELAERHREGLRTRVLVDVIAGTSAGGINGICLAKALAHDLSQEGFRDLWFEHGDIDQLLAAPGFLPRRLKVGWVAARALKRAPLRGDLMARWVYDAFAAMDKKEGREPVLPSLLPARHLLELFVTVTDFYGYGRQVPYADPNPIHDTRHRHLLAFRYGGDDGRDDFGSEWNGALTFAARTTSCIPGVFPPVSFDQLKKWLGDRRPV
;
A
#
# COMPACT_ATOMS: atom_id res chain seq x y z
N MET A 1 -10.80 -31.70 41.43
CA MET A 1 -10.21 -30.34 41.38
C MET A 1 -8.91 -30.46 40.60
N GLU A 2 -9.03 -30.52 39.28
CA GLU A 2 -7.88 -30.61 38.37
C GLU A 2 -7.18 -29.25 38.38
N ALA A 3 -5.95 -29.22 38.88
CA ALA A 3 -5.10 -28.04 38.83
C ALA A 3 -4.81 -27.74 37.36
N SER A 4 -5.29 -26.59 36.88
CA SER A 4 -4.92 -26.07 35.56
C SER A 4 -3.41 -25.89 35.53
N ALA A 5 -2.77 -26.54 34.56
CA ALA A 5 -1.35 -26.36 34.32
C ALA A 5 -1.08 -24.86 34.01
N PRO A 6 0.00 -24.28 34.55
CA PRO A 6 0.36 -22.91 34.25
C PRO A 6 0.64 -22.78 32.75
N ILE A 7 0.02 -21.77 32.10
CA ILE A 7 0.30 -21.41 30.71
C ILE A 7 1.80 -21.17 30.58
N ARG A 8 2.51 -22.06 29.89
CA ARG A 8 3.95 -21.93 29.66
C ARG A 8 4.21 -20.64 28.89
N ALA A 9 4.95 -19.72 29.51
CA ALA A 9 5.58 -18.60 28.82
C ALA A 9 6.65 -19.17 27.87
N GLY A 10 6.26 -19.46 26.62
CA GLY A 10 7.14 -20.08 25.62
C GLY A 10 6.44 -21.13 24.75
N GLY A 11 5.19 -20.90 24.36
CA GLY A 11 4.54 -21.73 23.35
C GLY A 11 5.24 -21.59 21.99
N GLU A 12 5.37 -22.68 21.24
CA GLU A 12 5.89 -22.65 19.88
C GLU A 12 5.03 -21.74 18.99
N THR A 13 5.69 -20.94 18.16
CA THR A 13 5.04 -19.99 17.25
C THR A 13 5.11 -20.54 15.83
N LYS A 14 3.97 -20.61 15.14
CA LYS A 14 3.89 -20.85 13.70
C LYS A 14 3.65 -19.53 12.96
N GLU A 15 4.27 -19.39 11.80
CA GLU A 15 4.05 -18.22 10.93
C GLU A 15 2.98 -18.52 9.87
N LEU A 16 1.95 -17.68 9.82
CA LEU A 16 1.04 -17.57 8.69
C LEU A 16 1.54 -16.46 7.78
N ARG A 17 2.14 -16.84 6.65
CA ARG A 17 2.74 -15.91 5.70
C ARG A 17 1.80 -15.67 4.52
N LEU A 18 1.52 -14.41 4.25
CA LEU A 18 0.54 -13.98 3.24
C LEU A 18 1.24 -13.37 2.02
N ALA A 19 0.73 -13.73 0.84
CA ALA A 19 0.96 -13.03 -0.41
C ALA A 19 -0.34 -12.36 -0.86
N VAL A 20 -0.32 -11.05 -1.06
CA VAL A 20 -1.51 -10.23 -1.29
C VAL A 20 -1.51 -9.67 -2.71
N VAL A 21 -2.62 -9.86 -3.43
CA VAL A 21 -2.84 -9.28 -4.76
C VAL A 21 -3.94 -8.24 -4.71
N CYS A 22 -3.58 -6.99 -4.94
CA CYS A 22 -4.47 -5.84 -4.98
C CYS A 22 -4.82 -5.50 -6.45
N TYR A 23 -5.97 -5.99 -6.92
CA TYR A 23 -6.50 -5.73 -8.27
C TYR A 23 -6.81 -4.25 -8.57
N GLY A 24 -6.94 -3.90 -9.84
CA GLY A 24 -7.37 -2.56 -10.24
C GLY A 24 -8.89 -2.38 -10.17
N GLY A 25 -9.34 -1.12 -10.10
CA GLY A 25 -10.76 -0.76 -10.16
C GLY A 25 -11.04 0.55 -9.44
N SER A 26 -11.61 1.54 -10.14
CA SER A 26 -11.86 2.88 -9.58
C SER A 26 -12.84 2.85 -8.40
N SER A 27 -14.04 2.29 -8.59
CA SER A 27 -15.06 2.15 -7.54
C SER A 27 -14.65 1.19 -6.42
N LEU A 28 -13.68 0.30 -6.68
CA LEU A 28 -13.16 -0.66 -5.72
C LEU A 28 -12.08 -0.06 -4.81
N ALA A 29 -11.55 1.13 -5.10
CA ALA A 29 -10.44 1.71 -4.35
C ALA A 29 -10.70 1.78 -2.83
N VAL A 30 -11.91 2.19 -2.43
CA VAL A 30 -12.33 2.28 -1.02
C VAL A 30 -12.51 0.91 -0.40
N TYR A 31 -13.11 -0.04 -1.13
CA TYR A 31 -13.27 -1.42 -0.68
C TYR A 31 -11.90 -2.07 -0.43
N MET A 32 -10.99 -1.91 -1.38
CA MET A 32 -9.63 -2.43 -1.30
C MET A 32 -8.85 -1.81 -0.15
N HIS A 33 -9.01 -0.51 0.09
CA HIS A 33 -8.44 0.14 1.26
C HIS A 33 -8.96 -0.47 2.56
N GLY A 34 -10.26 -0.78 2.64
CA GLY A 34 -10.83 -1.51 3.78
C GLY A 34 -10.18 -2.88 3.96
N VAL A 35 -10.01 -3.65 2.89
CA VAL A 35 -9.35 -4.97 2.93
C VAL A 35 -7.89 -4.86 3.40
N THR A 36 -7.10 -3.93 2.86
CA THR A 36 -5.71 -3.75 3.29
C THR A 36 -5.60 -3.27 4.73
N LYS A 37 -6.56 -2.48 5.22
CA LYS A 37 -6.65 -2.12 6.64
C LYS A 37 -6.93 -3.32 7.53
N GLU A 38 -7.83 -4.21 7.16
CA GLU A 38 -8.10 -5.42 7.95
C GLU A 38 -6.92 -6.40 7.94
N ILE A 39 -6.22 -6.57 6.81
CA ILE A 39 -4.96 -7.34 6.77
C ILE A 39 -3.92 -6.72 7.72
N HIS A 40 -3.76 -5.41 7.68
CA HIS A 40 -2.83 -4.71 8.56
C HIS A 40 -3.22 -4.84 10.04
N ARG A 41 -4.52 -4.74 10.37
CA ARG A 41 -5.04 -4.96 11.73
C ARG A 41 -4.85 -6.40 12.22
N LEU A 42 -4.93 -7.39 11.33
CA LEU A 42 -4.61 -8.78 11.64
C LEU A 42 -3.13 -8.96 11.98
N VAL A 43 -2.22 -8.40 11.16
CA VAL A 43 -0.76 -8.42 11.43
C VAL A 43 -0.44 -7.73 12.76
N ARG A 44 -1.03 -6.55 12.99
CA ARG A 44 -0.89 -5.79 14.25
C ARG A 44 -1.45 -6.56 15.45
N GLY A 45 -2.65 -7.11 15.34
CA GLY A 45 -3.28 -7.89 16.41
C GLY A 45 -2.46 -9.13 16.77
N SER A 46 -1.84 -9.78 15.77
CA SER A 46 -0.90 -10.87 15.97
C SER A 46 0.38 -10.43 16.71
N ALA A 47 0.96 -9.28 16.32
CA ALA A 47 2.14 -8.71 16.98
C ALA A 47 1.85 -8.29 18.44
N LEU A 48 0.70 -7.66 18.67
CA LEU A 48 0.26 -7.23 20.00
C LEU A 48 0.11 -8.42 20.94
N LEU A 49 -0.52 -9.50 20.47
CA LEU A 49 -0.67 -10.72 21.26
C LEU A 49 0.69 -11.27 21.71
N GLU A 50 1.72 -11.20 20.84
CA GLU A 50 3.11 -11.58 21.16
C GLU A 50 3.70 -10.70 22.27
N SER A 51 3.54 -9.37 22.18
CA SER A 51 4.02 -8.44 23.20
C SER A 51 3.26 -8.49 24.54
N SER A 52 1.94 -8.76 24.51
CA SER A 52 1.08 -8.77 25.69
C SER A 52 1.28 -9.98 26.59
N ALA A 53 2.14 -10.94 26.21
CA ALA A 53 2.62 -11.99 27.11
C ALA A 53 3.37 -11.42 28.35
N GLY A 54 3.69 -10.12 28.37
CA GLY A 54 4.23 -9.41 29.53
C GLY A 54 3.47 -8.17 30.02
N HIS A 55 2.66 -7.48 29.20
CA HIS A 55 1.98 -6.22 29.59
C HIS A 55 0.62 -6.02 28.88
N GLY A 56 -0.46 -5.82 29.67
CA GLY A 56 -1.72 -5.13 29.32
C GLY A 56 -2.59 -5.67 28.17
N ALA A 57 -3.78 -6.18 28.48
CA ALA A 57 -4.79 -6.69 27.53
C ALA A 57 -5.55 -5.60 26.70
N GLU A 58 -5.14 -4.34 26.78
CA GLU A 58 -5.89 -3.18 26.26
C GLU A 58 -5.24 -2.47 25.05
N ALA A 59 -4.03 -2.89 24.63
CA ALA A 59 -3.29 -2.23 23.54
C ALA A 59 -3.92 -2.41 22.15
N GLY A 60 -3.71 -1.44 21.27
CA GLY A 60 -4.20 -1.44 19.88
C GLY A 60 -5.67 -1.04 19.70
N THR A 61 -6.14 -1.05 18.46
CA THR A 61 -7.53 -0.68 18.11
C THR A 61 -8.54 -1.78 18.45
N ALA A 62 -9.84 -1.46 18.47
CA ALA A 62 -10.89 -2.46 18.73
C ALA A 62 -10.84 -3.65 17.75
N SER A 63 -10.60 -3.40 16.45
CA SER A 63 -10.43 -4.45 15.44
C SER A 63 -9.15 -5.27 15.65
N GLU A 64 -8.03 -4.64 16.00
CA GLU A 64 -6.78 -5.35 16.33
C GLU A 64 -6.97 -6.31 17.51
N ARG A 65 -7.69 -5.87 18.55
CA ARG A 65 -8.03 -6.72 19.71
C ARG A 65 -8.96 -7.88 19.34
N VAL A 66 -9.88 -7.70 18.38
CA VAL A 66 -10.73 -8.79 17.87
C VAL A 66 -9.85 -9.84 17.18
N TYR A 67 -8.93 -9.44 16.31
CA TYR A 67 -8.01 -10.37 15.66
C TYR A 67 -7.08 -11.06 16.67
N GLY A 68 -6.54 -10.31 17.64
CA GLY A 68 -5.72 -10.87 18.71
C GLY A 68 -6.45 -11.96 19.50
N ARG A 69 -7.71 -11.72 19.91
CA ARG A 69 -8.55 -12.71 20.59
C ARG A 69 -8.81 -13.95 19.71
N LEU A 70 -9.13 -13.76 18.44
CA LEU A 70 -9.34 -14.87 17.51
C LEU A 70 -8.09 -15.75 17.39
N LEU A 71 -6.91 -15.13 17.27
CA LEU A 71 -5.64 -15.87 17.19
C LEU A 71 -5.30 -16.58 18.51
N GLN A 72 -5.65 -15.98 19.64
CA GLN A 72 -5.53 -16.61 20.96
C GLN A 72 -6.45 -17.83 21.08
N GLU A 73 -7.73 -17.72 20.73
CA GLU A 73 -8.66 -18.85 20.72
C GLU A 73 -8.18 -19.98 19.80
N LEU A 74 -7.60 -19.65 18.64
CA LEU A 74 -7.01 -20.65 17.75
C LEU A 74 -5.82 -21.37 18.38
N ALA A 75 -4.99 -20.66 19.14
CA ALA A 75 -3.88 -21.26 19.88
C ALA A 75 -4.39 -22.20 20.99
N GLU A 76 -5.40 -21.77 21.77
CA GLU A 76 -6.00 -22.56 22.86
C GLU A 76 -6.69 -23.84 22.36
N ARG A 77 -7.28 -23.82 21.16
CA ARG A 77 -7.88 -25.01 20.51
C ARG A 77 -6.84 -25.94 19.89
N HIS A 78 -5.62 -25.47 19.65
CA HIS A 78 -4.56 -26.30 19.09
C HIS A 78 -3.99 -27.23 20.18
N ARG A 79 -3.83 -28.52 19.88
CA ARG A 79 -3.34 -29.52 20.87
C ARG A 79 -2.03 -29.14 21.55
N GLU A 80 -1.16 -28.45 20.83
CA GLU A 80 0.17 -28.03 21.30
C GLU A 80 0.21 -26.57 21.76
N GLY A 81 -0.91 -25.85 21.74
CA GLY A 81 -0.93 -24.42 22.13
C GLY A 81 -0.21 -23.50 21.16
N LEU A 82 -0.11 -23.86 19.86
CA LEU A 82 0.69 -23.14 18.87
C LEU A 82 0.14 -21.75 18.60
N ARG A 83 0.96 -20.73 18.89
CA ARG A 83 0.63 -19.33 18.62
C ARG A 83 0.82 -19.03 17.14
N THR A 84 -0.05 -18.22 16.55
CA THR A 84 0.05 -17.85 15.12
C THR A 84 0.57 -16.43 14.96
N ARG A 85 1.77 -16.28 14.38
CA ARG A 85 2.29 -15.00 13.92
C ARG A 85 1.87 -14.76 12.49
N VAL A 86 1.17 -13.67 12.19
CA VAL A 86 0.74 -13.34 10.83
C VAL A 86 1.70 -12.33 10.22
N LEU A 87 2.21 -12.65 9.02
CA LEU A 87 3.17 -11.84 8.27
C LEU A 87 2.70 -11.67 6.83
N VAL A 88 3.13 -10.57 6.20
CA VAL A 88 2.96 -10.36 4.76
C VAL A 88 4.34 -10.35 4.13
N ASP A 89 4.57 -11.26 3.19
CA ASP A 89 5.84 -11.37 2.47
C ASP A 89 5.82 -10.54 1.19
N VAL A 90 4.72 -10.65 0.44
CA VAL A 90 4.64 -10.12 -0.93
C VAL A 90 3.33 -9.40 -1.13
N ILE A 91 3.40 -8.22 -1.73
CA ILE A 91 2.25 -7.43 -2.16
C ILE A 91 2.41 -7.15 -3.65
N ALA A 92 1.41 -7.48 -4.46
CA ALA A 92 1.35 -7.11 -5.86
C ALA A 92 0.13 -6.23 -6.10
N GLY A 93 0.28 -5.14 -6.87
CA GLY A 93 -0.82 -4.19 -7.08
C GLY A 93 -0.84 -3.54 -8.45
N THR A 94 -2.04 -3.23 -8.92
CA THR A 94 -2.28 -2.48 -10.15
C THR A 94 -3.34 -1.39 -9.95
N SER A 95 -3.19 -0.22 -10.58
CA SER A 95 -4.15 0.87 -10.50
C SER A 95 -4.46 1.28 -9.06
N ALA A 96 -5.73 1.46 -8.69
CA ALA A 96 -6.14 1.75 -7.31
C ALA A 96 -5.64 0.70 -6.30
N GLY A 97 -5.53 -0.57 -6.71
CA GLY A 97 -4.91 -1.62 -5.92
C GLY A 97 -3.42 -1.43 -5.70
N GLY A 98 -2.70 -0.89 -6.70
CA GLY A 98 -1.30 -0.50 -6.57
C GLY A 98 -1.09 0.56 -5.50
N ILE A 99 -1.96 1.59 -5.46
CA ILE A 99 -1.93 2.63 -4.43
C ILE A 99 -2.12 2.02 -3.03
N ASN A 100 -3.16 1.21 -2.84
CA ASN A 100 -3.43 0.56 -1.55
C ASN A 100 -2.33 -0.45 -1.15
N GLY A 101 -1.74 -1.15 -2.12
CA GLY A 101 -0.60 -2.03 -1.89
C GLY A 101 0.65 -1.27 -1.41
N ILE A 102 0.94 -0.11 -2.01
CA ILE A 102 2.01 0.78 -1.55
C ILE A 102 1.76 1.24 -0.11
N CYS A 103 0.53 1.68 0.19
CA CYS A 103 0.16 2.13 1.53
C CYS A 103 0.29 1.00 2.57
N LEU A 104 -0.18 -0.20 2.26
CA LEU A 104 -0.03 -1.37 3.13
C LEU A 104 1.45 -1.71 3.35
N ALA A 105 2.25 -1.75 2.30
CA ALA A 105 3.67 -2.09 2.39
C ALA A 105 4.44 -1.07 3.27
N LYS A 106 4.21 0.23 3.05
CA LYS A 106 4.82 1.30 3.86
C LYS A 106 4.39 1.21 5.34
N ALA A 107 3.11 0.89 5.58
CA ALA A 107 2.60 0.70 6.94
C ALA A 107 3.25 -0.49 7.66
N LEU A 108 3.42 -1.62 6.95
CA LEU A 108 4.07 -2.80 7.51
C LEU A 108 5.56 -2.59 7.76
N ALA A 109 6.27 -1.96 6.83
CA ALA A 109 7.71 -1.70 6.90
C ALA A 109 8.11 -0.83 8.09
N HIS A 110 7.27 0.15 8.46
CA HIS A 110 7.62 1.19 9.44
C HIS A 110 6.66 1.25 10.64
N ASP A 111 5.83 0.22 10.84
CA ASP A 111 4.81 0.12 11.90
C ASP A 111 3.81 1.31 11.89
N LEU A 112 3.51 1.85 10.71
CA LEU A 112 2.75 3.09 10.55
C LEU A 112 1.25 2.85 10.49
N SER A 113 0.49 3.88 10.86
CA SER A 113 -0.95 3.91 10.64
C SER A 113 -1.30 4.11 9.16
N GLN A 114 -2.38 3.51 8.69
CA GLN A 114 -2.97 3.79 7.37
C GLN A 114 -4.02 4.92 7.41
N GLU A 115 -4.29 5.54 8.56
CA GLU A 115 -5.38 6.51 8.69
C GLU A 115 -5.19 7.76 7.80
N GLY A 116 -3.96 8.25 7.59
CA GLY A 116 -3.74 9.37 6.66
C GLY A 116 -4.20 9.09 5.23
N PHE A 117 -4.08 7.84 4.78
CA PHE A 117 -4.56 7.42 3.47
C PHE A 117 -6.07 7.18 3.43
N ARG A 118 -6.66 6.74 4.56
CA ARG A 118 -8.11 6.70 4.75
C ARG A 118 -8.70 8.10 4.55
N ASP A 119 -8.14 9.09 5.22
CA ASP A 119 -8.64 10.46 5.19
C ASP A 119 -8.52 11.05 3.77
N LEU A 120 -7.43 10.76 3.06
CA LEU A 120 -7.32 11.08 1.63
C LEU A 120 -8.47 10.49 0.80
N TRP A 121 -8.85 9.21 1.02
CA TRP A 121 -9.97 8.61 0.29
C TRP A 121 -11.32 9.25 0.63
N PHE A 122 -11.54 9.67 1.88
CA PHE A 122 -12.79 10.33 2.28
C PHE A 122 -12.85 11.78 1.80
N GLU A 123 -11.75 12.52 1.95
CA GLU A 123 -11.69 13.96 1.65
C GLU A 123 -11.54 14.22 0.15
N HIS A 124 -10.80 13.36 -0.57
CA HIS A 124 -10.40 13.59 -1.96
C HIS A 124 -10.81 12.47 -2.92
N GLY A 125 -11.49 11.43 -2.44
CA GLY A 125 -11.99 10.33 -3.29
C GLY A 125 -13.16 10.71 -4.21
N ASP A 126 -13.75 11.90 -4.04
CA ASP A 126 -14.73 12.42 -4.98
C ASP A 126 -14.04 12.85 -6.28
N ILE A 127 -14.31 12.10 -7.35
CA ILE A 127 -13.75 12.34 -8.69
C ILE A 127 -14.05 13.76 -9.19
N ASP A 128 -15.08 14.42 -8.66
CA ASP A 128 -15.40 15.81 -8.97
C ASP A 128 -14.32 16.80 -8.55
N GLN A 129 -13.58 16.51 -7.48
CA GLN A 129 -12.47 17.35 -7.04
C GLN A 129 -11.27 17.25 -7.98
N LEU A 130 -11.19 16.14 -8.72
CA LEU A 130 -10.17 15.92 -9.72
C LEU A 130 -10.57 16.46 -11.09
N LEU A 131 -11.86 16.71 -11.36
CA LEU A 131 -12.30 17.28 -12.64
C LEU A 131 -11.57 18.60 -12.90
N ALA A 132 -10.96 18.72 -14.08
CA ALA A 132 -10.24 19.90 -14.51
C ALA A 132 -11.16 21.08 -14.85
N ALA A 133 -12.37 21.15 -14.26
CA ALA A 133 -13.36 22.21 -14.45
C ALA A 133 -13.26 23.28 -13.34
N PRO A 134 -13.64 24.54 -13.62
CA PRO A 134 -13.68 25.57 -12.60
C PRO A 134 -14.64 25.19 -11.45
N GLY A 135 -14.19 25.39 -10.21
CA GLY A 135 -14.91 24.96 -9.00
C GLY A 135 -16.32 25.51 -8.85
N PHE A 136 -16.58 26.70 -9.40
CA PHE A 136 -17.87 27.40 -9.33
C PHE A 136 -18.98 26.82 -10.23
N LEU A 137 -18.67 25.90 -11.17
CA LEU A 137 -19.71 25.34 -12.03
C LEU A 137 -20.51 24.22 -11.34
N PRO A 138 -21.84 24.16 -11.54
CA PRO A 138 -22.64 23.02 -11.10
C PRO A 138 -22.26 21.75 -11.88
N ARG A 139 -22.41 20.56 -11.25
CA ARG A 139 -21.98 19.23 -11.76
C ARG A 139 -22.30 19.02 -13.26
N ARG A 140 -23.53 19.33 -13.67
CA ARG A 140 -24.03 19.11 -15.04
C ARG A 140 -23.23 19.91 -16.08
N LEU A 141 -22.80 21.12 -15.72
CA LEU A 141 -21.98 21.97 -16.59
C LEU A 141 -20.49 21.61 -16.52
N LYS A 142 -20.00 21.11 -15.38
CA LYS A 142 -18.62 20.60 -15.27
C LYS A 142 -18.37 19.45 -16.25
N VAL A 143 -19.31 18.49 -16.33
CA VAL A 143 -19.21 17.36 -17.28
C VAL A 143 -19.17 17.85 -18.73
N GLY A 144 -20.05 18.78 -19.11
CA GLY A 144 -20.03 19.37 -20.45
C GLY A 144 -18.74 20.15 -20.75
N TRP A 145 -18.21 20.88 -19.77
CA TRP A 145 -16.96 21.63 -19.90
C TRP A 145 -15.74 20.72 -20.07
N VAL A 146 -15.69 19.64 -19.29
CA VAL A 146 -14.62 18.63 -19.37
C VAL A 146 -14.71 17.88 -20.69
N ALA A 147 -15.91 17.46 -21.11
CA ALA A 147 -16.12 16.80 -22.41
C ALA A 147 -15.67 17.70 -23.58
N ALA A 148 -15.99 19.00 -23.54
CA ALA A 148 -15.56 19.96 -24.55
C ALA A 148 -14.02 20.15 -24.61
N ARG A 149 -13.31 19.87 -23.51
CA ARG A 149 -11.85 20.01 -23.40
C ARG A 149 -11.06 18.71 -23.45
N ALA A 150 -11.71 17.56 -23.28
CA ALA A 150 -11.08 16.24 -23.21
C ALA A 150 -10.25 15.91 -24.46
N LEU A 151 -10.57 16.51 -25.61
CA LEU A 151 -9.78 16.36 -26.84
C LEU A 151 -8.43 17.08 -26.82
N LYS A 152 -8.25 18.10 -25.95
CA LYS A 152 -7.04 18.94 -25.89
C LYS A 152 -6.32 18.92 -24.53
N ARG A 153 -6.98 18.50 -23.45
CA ARG A 153 -6.43 18.44 -22.09
C ARG A 153 -7.01 17.24 -21.35
N ALA A 154 -6.20 16.62 -20.49
CA ALA A 154 -6.69 15.54 -19.64
C ALA A 154 -7.84 16.02 -18.74
N PRO A 155 -8.90 15.21 -18.58
CA PRO A 155 -10.09 15.59 -17.84
C PRO A 155 -9.84 15.70 -16.34
N LEU A 156 -8.83 15.01 -15.79
CA LEU A 156 -8.48 15.04 -14.37
C LEU A 156 -7.13 15.71 -14.06
N ARG A 157 -7.07 16.38 -12.90
CA ARG A 157 -5.88 17.06 -12.34
C ARG A 157 -4.87 16.07 -11.75
N GLY A 158 -4.04 15.50 -12.62
CA GLY A 158 -2.98 14.57 -12.22
C GLY A 158 -1.92 15.16 -11.28
N ASP A 159 -1.69 16.48 -11.36
CA ASP A 159 -0.80 17.26 -10.49
C ASP A 159 -1.29 17.28 -9.04
N LEU A 160 -2.60 17.47 -8.86
CA LEU A 160 -3.22 17.57 -7.56
C LEU A 160 -3.24 16.20 -6.86
N MET A 161 -3.61 15.15 -7.60
CA MET A 161 -3.56 13.78 -7.09
C MET A 161 -2.13 13.37 -6.68
N ALA A 162 -1.10 13.75 -7.44
CA ALA A 162 0.29 13.46 -7.08
C ALA A 162 0.68 14.11 -5.74
N ARG A 163 0.29 15.37 -5.54
CA ARG A 163 0.54 16.08 -4.27
C ARG A 163 -0.20 15.45 -3.10
N TRP A 164 -1.47 15.11 -3.27
CA TRP A 164 -2.26 14.45 -2.24
C TRP A 164 -1.66 13.10 -1.83
N VAL A 165 -1.29 12.26 -2.79
CA VAL A 165 -0.66 10.96 -2.52
C VAL A 165 0.67 11.14 -1.78
N TYR A 166 1.51 12.08 -2.20
CA TYR A 166 2.76 12.39 -1.50
C TYR A 166 2.49 12.86 -0.07
N ASP A 167 1.56 13.80 0.11
CA ASP A 167 1.23 14.36 1.41
C ASP A 167 0.66 13.30 2.35
N ALA A 168 -0.09 12.32 1.83
CA ALA A 168 -0.57 11.18 2.60
C ALA A 168 0.59 10.26 3.04
N PHE A 169 1.58 9.98 2.19
CA PHE A 169 2.77 9.23 2.61
C PHE A 169 3.59 10.00 3.66
N ALA A 170 3.78 11.31 3.46
CA ALA A 170 4.46 12.16 4.43
C ALA A 170 3.67 12.26 5.75
N ALA A 171 2.34 12.21 5.71
CA ALA A 171 1.51 12.15 6.91
C ALA A 171 1.65 10.81 7.64
N MET A 172 1.81 9.69 6.93
CA MET A 172 2.11 8.39 7.55
C MET A 172 3.45 8.42 8.29
N ASP A 173 4.45 9.15 7.79
CA ASP A 173 5.77 9.27 8.43
C ASP A 173 5.75 10.08 9.73
N LYS A 174 4.74 10.94 9.91
CA LYS A 174 4.50 11.63 11.19
C LYS A 174 4.04 10.56 12.18
N LYS A 175 4.95 10.16 13.08
CA LYS A 175 4.76 9.10 14.10
C LYS A 175 3.67 9.40 15.15
N GLU A 176 2.70 10.23 14.83
CA GLU A 176 1.52 10.47 15.66
C GLU A 176 0.72 9.16 15.76
N GLY A 177 0.70 8.56 16.96
CA GLY A 177 0.02 7.29 17.22
C GLY A 177 0.91 6.04 17.17
N ARG A 178 2.25 6.17 17.14
CA ARG A 178 3.12 5.01 17.41
C ARG A 178 2.92 4.59 18.86
N GLU A 179 2.26 3.46 19.10
CA GLU A 179 2.13 2.93 20.45
C GLU A 179 3.52 2.49 20.95
N PRO A 180 4.01 3.00 22.09
CA PRO A 180 5.35 2.70 22.60
C PRO A 180 5.64 1.21 22.82
N VAL A 181 4.59 0.38 22.82
CA VAL A 181 4.62 -1.04 23.21
C VAL A 181 4.67 -1.98 22.00
N LEU A 182 4.41 -1.50 20.78
CA LEU A 182 4.36 -2.35 19.60
C LEU A 182 5.79 -2.77 19.17
N PRO A 183 6.12 -4.07 19.18
CA PRO A 183 7.32 -4.56 18.50
C PRO A 183 7.15 -4.37 16.98
N SER A 184 8.26 -4.41 16.24
CA SER A 184 8.19 -4.30 14.78
C SER A 184 7.23 -5.34 14.20
N LEU A 185 6.39 -4.90 13.25
CA LEU A 185 5.45 -5.77 12.57
C LEU A 185 6.15 -6.84 11.73
N LEU A 186 7.38 -6.56 11.32
CA LEU A 186 8.23 -7.46 10.54
C LEU A 186 9.37 -8.00 11.42
N PRO A 187 9.53 -9.33 11.53
CA PRO A 187 10.65 -9.93 12.24
C PRO A 187 12.01 -9.48 11.70
N ALA A 188 13.05 -9.66 12.50
CA ALA A 188 14.42 -9.38 12.06
C ALA A 188 14.76 -10.17 10.78
N ARG A 189 15.31 -9.48 9.78
CA ARG A 189 15.65 -10.01 8.45
C ARG A 189 14.45 -10.48 7.60
N HIS A 190 13.22 -10.21 8.02
CA HIS A 190 12.04 -10.44 7.18
C HIS A 190 12.16 -9.64 5.89
N LEU A 191 11.90 -10.29 4.76
CA LEU A 191 11.87 -9.63 3.45
C LEU A 191 10.42 -9.34 3.07
N LEU A 192 10.09 -8.06 2.94
CA LEU A 192 8.82 -7.60 2.36
C LEU A 192 9.08 -7.08 0.94
N GLU A 193 8.35 -7.61 -0.03
CA GLU A 193 8.44 -7.21 -1.43
C GLU A 193 7.12 -6.63 -1.93
N LEU A 194 7.21 -5.47 -2.59
CA LEU A 194 6.08 -4.83 -3.26
C LEU A 194 6.34 -4.74 -4.75
N PHE A 195 5.36 -5.20 -5.54
CA PHE A 195 5.36 -5.14 -6.99
C PHE A 195 4.20 -4.31 -7.50
N VAL A 196 4.50 -3.21 -8.18
CA VAL A 196 3.51 -2.31 -8.77
C VAL A 196 3.61 -2.34 -10.28
N THR A 197 2.54 -2.78 -10.94
CA THR A 197 2.52 -2.83 -12.41
C THR A 197 2.24 -1.46 -12.99
N VAL A 198 2.95 -1.09 -14.05
CA VAL A 198 2.71 0.15 -14.80
C VAL A 198 2.75 -0.13 -16.31
N THR A 199 2.04 0.71 -17.07
CA THR A 199 2.03 0.65 -18.54
C THR A 199 2.73 1.87 -19.09
N ASP A 200 3.85 1.66 -19.79
CA ASP A 200 4.57 2.67 -20.53
C ASP A 200 3.90 2.89 -21.88
N PHE A 201 3.49 4.13 -22.09
CA PHE A 201 2.77 4.55 -23.29
C PHE A 201 3.61 4.40 -24.56
N TYR A 202 4.92 4.66 -24.48
CA TYR A 202 5.81 4.57 -25.63
C TYR A 202 6.34 3.15 -25.83
N GLY A 203 6.41 2.38 -24.75
CA GLY A 203 6.96 1.04 -24.74
C GLY A 203 8.48 1.03 -24.94
N TYR A 204 9.07 -0.14 -24.77
CA TYR A 204 10.49 -0.38 -24.95
C TYR A 204 10.72 -1.62 -25.82
N GLY A 205 11.73 -1.55 -26.68
CA GLY A 205 12.13 -2.68 -27.52
C GLY A 205 12.85 -3.74 -26.68
N ARG A 206 12.51 -5.00 -26.94
CA ARG A 206 13.21 -6.16 -26.40
C ARG A 206 13.54 -7.12 -27.53
N GLN A 207 14.73 -7.71 -27.48
CA GLN A 207 15.06 -8.86 -28.31
C GLN A 207 14.68 -10.15 -27.58
N VAL A 208 13.90 -11.00 -28.26
CA VAL A 208 13.52 -12.32 -27.79
C VAL A 208 14.29 -13.35 -28.62
N PRO A 209 15.14 -14.19 -27.98
CA PRO A 209 15.82 -15.25 -28.69
C PRO A 209 14.79 -16.29 -29.16
N TYR A 210 14.76 -16.56 -30.46
CA TYR A 210 13.91 -17.60 -31.05
C TYR A 210 14.77 -18.68 -31.71
N ALA A 211 15.76 -18.27 -32.53
CA ALA A 211 16.86 -19.11 -33.00
C ALA A 211 18.04 -18.21 -33.43
N ASP A 212 19.27 -18.62 -33.13
CA ASP A 212 20.50 -17.95 -33.61
C ASP A 212 20.58 -18.09 -35.14
N PRO A 213 20.75 -17.02 -35.96
CA PRO A 213 21.11 -15.63 -35.64
C PRO A 213 19.97 -14.59 -35.75
N ASN A 214 18.70 -14.99 -35.64
CA ASN A 214 17.55 -14.11 -35.85
C ASN A 214 16.76 -13.83 -34.56
N PRO A 215 17.13 -12.80 -33.77
CA PRO A 215 16.30 -12.35 -32.65
C PRO A 215 15.03 -11.67 -33.16
N ILE A 216 13.89 -12.03 -32.57
CA ILE A 216 12.62 -11.34 -32.80
C ILE A 216 12.63 -10.06 -31.97
N HIS A 217 12.29 -8.93 -32.60
CA HIS A 217 12.10 -7.66 -31.90
C HIS A 217 10.64 -7.54 -31.47
N ASP A 218 10.42 -7.39 -30.17
CA ASP A 218 9.10 -7.22 -29.56
C ASP A 218 9.06 -5.88 -28.81
N THR A 219 7.95 -5.15 -28.92
CA THR A 219 7.74 -3.90 -28.17
C THR A 219 6.90 -4.22 -26.94
N ARG A 220 7.48 -4.01 -25.76
CA ARG A 220 6.79 -4.23 -24.48
C ARG A 220 6.40 -2.90 -23.85
N HIS A 221 5.18 -2.87 -23.32
CA HIS A 221 4.65 -1.72 -22.60
C HIS A 221 4.59 -1.93 -21.09
N ARG A 222 4.75 -3.17 -20.62
CA ARG A 222 4.63 -3.50 -19.20
C ARG A 222 5.95 -3.27 -18.48
N HIS A 223 5.91 -2.47 -17.42
CA HIS A 223 6.98 -2.39 -16.42
C HIS A 223 6.47 -2.87 -15.06
N LEU A 224 7.41 -3.33 -14.25
CA LEU A 224 7.18 -3.76 -12.88
C LEU A 224 8.09 -2.94 -11.98
N LEU A 225 7.51 -2.06 -11.17
CA LEU A 225 8.24 -1.30 -10.16
C LEU A 225 8.30 -2.16 -8.90
N ALA A 226 9.51 -2.45 -8.42
CA ALA A 226 9.76 -3.32 -7.27
C ALA A 226 10.37 -2.51 -6.12
N PHE A 227 9.82 -2.68 -4.93
CA PHE A 227 10.27 -2.05 -3.69
C PHE A 227 10.48 -3.13 -2.63
N ARG A 228 11.49 -2.97 -1.77
CA ARG A 228 11.89 -3.97 -0.77
C ARG A 228 12.12 -3.35 0.60
N TYR A 229 11.83 -4.13 1.62
CA TYR A 229 12.18 -3.83 3.01
C TYR A 229 12.81 -5.05 3.68
N GLY A 230 13.89 -4.84 4.44
CA GLY A 230 14.56 -5.85 5.24
C GLY A 230 15.41 -6.80 4.40
N GLY A 231 15.28 -8.10 4.63
CA GLY A 231 16.14 -9.12 4.02
C GLY A 231 17.59 -9.08 4.52
N ASP A 232 18.48 -9.79 3.81
CA ASP A 232 19.90 -9.90 4.16
C ASP A 232 20.70 -8.64 3.82
N ASP A 233 20.22 -7.84 2.87
CA ASP A 233 20.81 -6.55 2.46
C ASP A 233 20.30 -5.37 3.29
N GLY A 234 19.28 -5.59 4.15
CA GLY A 234 18.73 -4.55 5.04
C GLY A 234 18.14 -3.36 4.27
N ARG A 235 17.68 -3.59 3.04
CA ARG A 235 17.17 -2.54 2.16
C ARG A 235 15.89 -1.92 2.73
N ASP A 236 15.69 -0.62 2.53
CA ASP A 236 14.46 0.06 2.93
C ASP A 236 14.06 1.07 1.85
N ASP A 237 13.12 0.66 0.98
CA ASP A 237 12.54 1.54 -0.04
C ASP A 237 11.22 2.20 0.44
N PHE A 238 10.91 2.19 1.74
CA PHE A 238 9.65 2.69 2.31
C PHE A 238 9.84 3.86 3.29
N GLY A 239 11.08 4.26 3.52
CA GLY A 239 11.44 5.46 4.28
C GLY A 239 10.87 6.75 3.68
N SER A 240 10.96 7.84 4.44
CA SER A 240 10.43 9.15 4.06
C SER A 240 11.11 9.74 2.81
N GLU A 241 12.37 9.41 2.58
CA GLU A 241 13.17 9.76 1.41
C GLU A 241 12.66 9.09 0.13
N TRP A 242 11.95 7.96 0.24
CA TRP A 242 11.39 7.23 -0.89
C TRP A 242 9.95 7.64 -1.24
N ASN A 243 9.35 8.56 -0.50
CA ASN A 243 7.98 9.02 -0.74
C ASN A 243 7.76 9.52 -2.18
N GLY A 244 8.77 10.14 -2.79
CA GLY A 244 8.72 10.55 -4.20
C GLY A 244 8.61 9.37 -5.17
N ALA A 245 9.41 8.31 -4.97
CA ALA A 245 9.36 7.09 -5.77
C ALA A 245 8.05 6.30 -5.55
N LEU A 246 7.58 6.21 -4.31
CA LEU A 246 6.28 5.62 -3.98
C LEU A 246 5.13 6.41 -4.63
N THR A 247 5.21 7.75 -4.63
CA THR A 247 4.25 8.61 -5.33
C THR A 247 4.30 8.40 -6.84
N PHE A 248 5.49 8.27 -7.42
CA PHE A 248 5.64 7.95 -8.84
C PHE A 248 4.96 6.63 -9.18
N ALA A 249 5.21 5.56 -8.41
CA ALA A 249 4.57 4.26 -8.61
C ALA A 249 3.04 4.34 -8.46
N ALA A 250 2.55 5.00 -7.41
CA ALA A 250 1.12 5.20 -7.17
C ALA A 250 0.43 5.97 -8.31
N ARG A 251 1.09 7.00 -8.87
CA ARG A 251 0.52 7.78 -9.96
C ARG A 251 0.58 7.08 -11.31
N THR A 252 1.70 6.43 -11.62
CA THR A 252 1.87 5.73 -12.90
C THR A 252 0.99 4.48 -12.99
N THR A 253 0.80 3.74 -11.90
CA THR A 253 -0.07 2.56 -11.89
C THR A 253 -1.54 2.93 -12.05
N SER A 254 -1.97 4.08 -11.53
CA SER A 254 -3.36 4.58 -11.59
C SER A 254 -3.61 5.57 -12.74
N CYS A 255 -2.70 5.68 -13.70
CA CYS A 255 -2.84 6.53 -14.86
C CYS A 255 -3.71 5.86 -15.94
N ILE A 256 -5.02 6.07 -15.88
CA ILE A 256 -5.97 5.54 -16.87
C ILE A 256 -5.86 6.38 -18.17
N PRO A 257 -5.52 5.78 -19.33
CA PRO A 257 -5.47 6.48 -20.61
C PRO A 257 -6.79 7.19 -20.92
N GLY A 258 -6.73 8.43 -21.37
CA GLY A 258 -7.90 9.28 -21.64
C GLY A 258 -8.48 9.98 -20.40
N VAL A 259 -8.10 9.57 -19.18
CA VAL A 259 -8.56 10.18 -17.92
C VAL A 259 -7.43 10.99 -17.26
N PHE A 260 -6.22 10.45 -17.23
CA PHE A 260 -5.01 11.11 -16.74
C PHE A 260 -3.94 11.19 -17.84
N PRO A 261 -3.10 12.24 -17.85
CA PRO A 261 -1.96 12.30 -18.77
C PRO A 261 -0.86 11.31 -18.35
N PRO A 262 -0.09 10.72 -19.29
CA PRO A 262 1.09 9.93 -18.97
C PRO A 262 2.04 10.70 -18.05
N VAL A 263 2.64 10.01 -17.09
CA VAL A 263 3.51 10.61 -16.08
C VAL A 263 4.96 10.24 -16.39
N SER A 264 5.80 11.24 -16.64
CA SER A 264 7.26 11.09 -16.66
C SER A 264 7.87 11.55 -15.33
N PHE A 265 9.11 11.14 -15.05
CA PHE A 265 9.85 11.61 -13.87
C PHE A 265 9.96 13.14 -13.83
N ASP A 266 10.32 13.77 -14.96
CA ASP A 266 10.42 15.24 -15.04
C ASP A 266 9.08 15.92 -14.78
N GLN A 267 7.99 15.33 -15.27
CA GLN A 267 6.65 15.87 -15.06
C GLN A 267 6.23 15.76 -13.60
N LEU A 268 6.54 14.64 -12.94
CA LEU A 268 6.28 14.46 -11.51
C LEU A 268 7.11 15.44 -10.68
N LYS A 269 8.40 15.60 -10.96
CA LYS A 269 9.27 16.58 -10.29
C LYS A 269 8.70 18.00 -10.38
N LYS A 270 8.23 18.40 -11.56
CA LYS A 270 7.55 19.70 -11.75
C LYS A 270 6.25 19.82 -10.95
N TRP A 271 5.47 18.75 -10.83
CA TRP A 271 4.21 18.78 -10.06
C TRP A 271 4.44 18.88 -8.56
N LEU A 272 5.42 18.15 -8.05
CA LEU A 272 5.72 18.06 -6.64
C LEU A 272 6.51 19.28 -6.13
N GLY A 273 7.40 19.83 -6.96
CA GLY A 273 8.22 21.00 -6.65
C GLY A 273 9.21 20.74 -5.49
N ASP A 274 9.93 21.78 -5.09
CA ASP A 274 11.03 21.64 -4.11
C ASP A 274 10.57 21.23 -2.70
N ARG A 275 9.26 21.37 -2.41
CA ARG A 275 8.67 20.98 -1.11
C ARG A 275 8.41 19.47 -0.98
N ARG A 276 8.50 18.72 -2.08
CA ARG A 276 8.17 17.28 -2.17
C ARG A 276 9.20 16.58 -3.06
N PRO A 277 10.40 16.25 -2.54
CA PRO A 277 11.48 15.68 -3.33
C PRO A 277 11.12 14.33 -3.99
N VAL A 278 11.73 14.07 -5.16
CA VAL A 278 11.57 12.85 -5.97
C VAL A 278 12.92 12.25 -6.32
#